data_AF-A0A7S2PRQ8-F1
#
_entry.id   AF-A0A7S2PRQ8-F1
#
_cell.length_a   1.000
_cell.length_b   1.000
_cell.length_c   1.000
_cell.angle_alpha   90.00
_cell.angle_beta   90.00
_cell.angle_gamma   90.00
#
_symmetry.space_group_name_H-M   'P 1'
#
loop_
_entity.id
_entity.type
_entity.pdbx_description
1 polymer ?
#
loop_
_entity_poly.entity_id
_entity_poly.type
_entity_poly.pdbx_seq_one_letter_code
_entity_poly.pdbx_strand_id
1 'polypeptide(L)'
;VADVVLLNKVDQVENDRTIDEIKDVVQLLNPKAKVIQTQFGRVGDIKSVLGAFGGLGAADAGTVDDHKDAVAAAKAAKTHERDGESSAHDLSHSHEHTHSHGHSHA
;
A
#
# COMPACT_ATOMS: atom_id res chain seq x y z
N VAL A 1 1.76 -6.15 -15.58
CA VAL A 1 2.91 -6.86 -16.20
C VAL A 1 3.88 -7.20 -15.08
N ALA A 2 4.44 -8.41 -15.06
CA ALA A 2 5.31 -8.86 -13.98
C ALA A 2 6.79 -8.84 -14.41
N ASP A 3 7.70 -8.47 -13.51
CA ASP A 3 9.15 -8.53 -13.76
C ASP A 3 9.71 -9.93 -13.50
N VAL A 4 9.08 -10.68 -12.58
CA VAL A 4 9.48 -12.03 -12.19
C VAL A 4 8.24 -12.93 -12.16
N VAL A 5 8.35 -14.11 -12.74
CA VAL A 5 7.31 -15.15 -12.74
C VAL A 5 7.85 -16.39 -12.02
N LEU A 6 7.17 -16.79 -10.95
CA LEU A 6 7.49 -18.01 -10.20
C LEU A 6 6.64 -19.17 -10.72
N LEU A 7 7.26 -20.14 -11.36
CA LEU A 7 6.63 -21.41 -11.74
C LEU A 7 6.76 -22.38 -10.56
N ASN A 8 5.75 -22.44 -9.71
CA ASN A 8 5.73 -23.32 -8.54
C ASN A 8 5.16 -24.71 -8.86
N LYS A 9 5.48 -25.67 -7.99
CA LYS A 9 5.05 -27.08 -8.06
C LYS A 9 5.60 -27.83 -9.27
N VAL A 10 6.80 -27.48 -9.71
CA VAL A 10 7.46 -28.23 -10.80
C VAL A 10 7.68 -29.70 -10.45
N ASP A 11 7.72 -30.03 -9.16
CA ASP A 11 7.77 -31.40 -8.64
C ASP A 11 6.51 -32.25 -8.94
N GLN A 12 5.37 -31.61 -9.24
CA GLN A 12 4.11 -32.29 -9.54
C GLN A 12 3.93 -32.53 -11.05
N VAL A 13 4.88 -32.05 -11.88
CA VAL A 13 4.82 -32.22 -13.32
C VAL A 13 5.76 -33.35 -13.70
N GLU A 14 5.21 -34.49 -14.08
CA GLU A 14 5.99 -35.70 -14.39
C GLU A 14 6.82 -35.58 -15.68
N ASN A 15 6.41 -34.69 -16.59
CA ASN A 15 7.04 -34.51 -17.89
C ASN A 15 7.73 -33.14 -17.98
N ASP A 16 9.07 -33.17 -18.01
CA ASP A 16 9.90 -31.96 -18.11
C ASP A 16 9.57 -31.11 -19.35
N ARG A 17 9.13 -31.73 -20.46
CA ARG A 17 8.74 -30.99 -21.67
C ARG A 17 7.57 -30.06 -21.45
N THR A 18 6.64 -30.45 -20.58
CA THR A 18 5.48 -29.60 -20.25
C THR A 18 5.93 -28.35 -19.50
N ILE A 19 6.96 -28.43 -18.66
CA ILE A 19 7.53 -27.26 -17.99
C ILE A 19 8.20 -26.33 -19.00
N ASP A 20 8.92 -26.88 -19.97
CA ASP A 20 9.56 -26.12 -21.05
C ASP A 20 8.52 -25.41 -21.93
N GLU A 21 7.44 -26.10 -22.31
CA GLU A 21 6.33 -25.50 -23.06
C GLU A 21 5.66 -24.36 -22.29
N ILE A 22 5.40 -24.55 -20.99
CA ILE A 22 4.84 -23.50 -20.13
C ILE A 22 5.80 -22.30 -20.08
N LYS A 23 7.11 -22.55 -19.97
CA LYS A 23 8.12 -21.50 -19.95
C LYS A 23 8.13 -20.72 -21.27
N ASP A 24 8.03 -21.39 -22.40
CA ASP A 24 7.98 -20.77 -23.72
C ASP A 24 6.72 -19.90 -23.87
N VAL A 25 5.56 -20.38 -23.42
CA VAL A 25 4.32 -19.61 -23.41
C VAL A 25 4.45 -18.37 -22.52
N VAL A 26 5.00 -18.52 -21.31
CA VAL A 26 5.24 -17.39 -20.40
C VAL A 26 6.19 -16.36 -21.02
N GLN A 27 7.25 -16.82 -21.69
CA GLN A 27 8.21 -15.94 -22.34
C GLN A 27 7.60 -15.23 -23.55
N LEU A 28 6.71 -15.88 -24.31
CA LEU A 28 5.98 -15.27 -25.41
C LEU A 28 5.04 -14.15 -24.92
N LEU A 29 4.33 -14.42 -23.81
CA LEU A 29 3.40 -13.45 -23.21
C LEU A 29 4.13 -12.30 -22.51
N ASN A 30 5.28 -12.57 -21.90
CA ASN A 30 6.06 -11.58 -21.19
C ASN A 30 7.58 -11.78 -21.41
N PRO A 31 8.11 -11.29 -22.55
CA PRO A 31 9.51 -11.54 -22.94
C PRO A 31 10.56 -10.94 -22.01
N LYS A 32 10.16 -10.01 -21.13
CA LYS A 32 11.06 -9.34 -20.18
C LYS A 32 11.05 -9.99 -18.80
N ALA A 33 10.09 -10.87 -18.51
CA ALA A 33 10.01 -11.51 -17.21
C ALA A 33 11.13 -12.52 -17.02
N LYS A 34 11.70 -12.52 -15.81
CA LYS A 34 12.55 -13.61 -15.34
C LYS A 34 11.67 -14.76 -14.83
N VAL A 35 11.82 -15.94 -15.42
CA VAL A 35 11.11 -17.15 -14.98
C VAL A 35 11.97 -17.92 -13.98
N ILE A 36 11.40 -18.21 -12.81
CA ILE A 36 12.06 -18.97 -11.74
C ILE A 36 11.20 -20.17 -11.39
N GLN A 37 11.75 -21.36 -11.54
CA GLN A 37 11.09 -22.59 -11.13
C GLN A 37 11.28 -22.81 -9.63
N THR A 38 10.22 -23.25 -8.97
CA THR A 38 10.21 -23.46 -7.51
C THR A 38 9.45 -24.74 -7.17
N GLN A 39 9.90 -25.40 -6.11
CA GLN A 39 9.21 -26.51 -5.47
C GLN A 39 8.84 -26.09 -4.05
N PHE A 40 7.63 -26.42 -3.60
CA PHE A 40 7.11 -26.00 -2.29
C PHE A 40 7.18 -24.48 -2.02
N GLY A 41 7.15 -23.66 -3.07
CA GLY A 41 7.26 -22.20 -2.96
C GLY A 41 8.62 -21.69 -2.46
N ARG A 42 9.65 -22.54 -2.43
CA ARG A 42 10.99 -22.13 -2.00
C ARG A 42 11.74 -21.45 -3.14
N VAL A 43 12.28 -20.27 -2.85
CA VAL A 43 13.15 -19.52 -3.74
C VAL A 43 14.55 -19.51 -3.15
N GLY A 44 15.57 -19.83 -3.95
CA GLY A 44 16.96 -19.94 -3.48
C GLY A 44 17.54 -18.62 -2.96
N ASP A 45 17.18 -17.50 -3.59
CA ASP A 45 17.56 -16.15 -3.15
C ASP A 45 16.33 -15.23 -3.20
N ILE A 46 15.88 -14.75 -2.04
CA ILE A 46 14.72 -13.86 -1.93
C ILE A 46 14.95 -12.52 -2.63
N LYS A 47 16.21 -12.07 -2.76
CA LYS A 47 16.55 -10.83 -3.49
C LYS A 47 16.20 -10.93 -4.97
N SER A 48 16.14 -12.14 -5.53
CA SER A 48 15.71 -12.35 -6.92
C SER A 48 14.23 -12.06 -7.17
N VAL A 49 13.42 -11.95 -6.10
CA VAL A 49 11.97 -11.67 -6.17
C VAL A 49 11.65 -10.26 -5.67
N LEU A 50 12.39 -9.75 -4.69
CA LEU A 50 12.11 -8.46 -4.03
C LEU A 50 12.42 -7.21 -4.87
N GLY A 51 12.86 -7.36 -6.12
CA GLY A 51 13.15 -6.27 -7.05
C GLY A 51 14.30 -5.35 -6.60
N ALA A 52 14.50 -4.23 -7.31
CA ALA A 52 15.63 -3.32 -7.09
C ALA A 52 15.68 -2.70 -5.68
N PHE A 53 14.52 -2.58 -5.02
CA PHE A 53 14.39 -1.96 -3.70
C PHE A 53 14.36 -2.97 -2.55
N GLY A 54 14.57 -4.26 -2.81
CA GLY A 54 14.66 -5.28 -1.75
C GLY A 54 13.41 -5.37 -0.87
N GLY A 55 12.23 -5.05 -1.41
CA GLY A 55 10.97 -5.09 -0.69
C GLY A 55 10.66 -3.86 0.16
N LEU A 56 11.57 -2.88 0.28
CA LEU A 56 11.31 -1.65 1.06
C LEU A 56 10.06 -0.92 0.55
N GLY A 57 9.87 -0.81 -0.76
CA GLY A 57 8.73 -0.11 -1.34
C GLY A 57 7.36 -0.72 -1.00
N ALA A 58 7.28 -2.01 -0.69
CA ALA A 58 6.02 -2.66 -0.29
C ALA A 58 5.85 -2.72 1.24
N ALA A 59 6.94 -2.65 2.00
CA ALA A 59 6.93 -2.69 3.46
C ALA A 59 6.72 -1.29 4.09
N ASP A 60 7.28 -0.23 3.50
CA ASP A 60 7.10 1.16 3.98
C ASP A 60 5.81 1.80 3.44
N ALA A 61 5.45 1.58 2.17
CA ALA A 61 4.25 2.19 1.56
C ALA A 61 2.94 1.47 1.92
N GLY A 62 2.82 1.01 3.17
CA GLY A 62 1.56 0.53 3.71
C GLY A 62 0.62 1.70 4.03
N THR A 63 -0.69 1.46 4.07
CA THR A 63 -1.78 2.44 4.29
C THR A 63 -1.60 3.36 5.52
N VAL A 64 -0.71 2.99 6.44
CA VAL A 64 -0.34 3.78 7.62
C VAL A 64 0.56 4.97 7.26
N ASP A 65 1.38 4.85 6.21
CA ASP A 65 2.32 5.90 5.79
C ASP A 65 1.59 7.03 5.04
N ASP A 66 0.67 6.70 4.14
CA ASP A 66 -0.20 7.70 3.47
C ASP A 66 -0.97 8.56 4.49
N HIS A 67 -1.45 7.95 5.59
CA HIS A 67 -2.12 8.69 6.65
C HIS A 67 -1.14 9.57 7.44
N LYS A 68 0.07 9.08 7.74
CA LYS A 68 1.12 9.88 8.40
C LYS A 68 1.53 11.07 7.54
N ASP A 69 1.69 10.86 6.24
CA ASP A 69 2.01 11.90 5.28
C ASP A 69 0.88 12.92 5.14
N ALA A 70 -0.37 12.46 5.06
CA ALA A 70 -1.54 13.35 5.06
C ALA A 70 -1.64 14.17 6.35
N VAL A 71 -1.39 13.56 7.51
CA VAL A 71 -1.38 14.25 8.81
C VAL A 71 -0.20 15.21 8.93
N ALA A 72 0.99 14.84 8.45
CA ALA A 72 2.16 15.70 8.43
C ALA A 72 1.95 16.92 7.52
N ALA A 73 1.42 16.71 6.31
CA ALA A 73 1.06 17.77 5.38
C ALA A 73 -0.01 18.70 5.96
N ALA A 74 -1.06 18.15 6.59
CA ALA A 74 -2.10 18.95 7.24
C ALA A 74 -1.57 19.77 8.43
N LYS A 75 -0.63 19.21 9.21
CA LYS A 75 0.04 19.95 10.30
C LYS A 75 0.94 21.05 9.75
N ALA A 76 1.69 20.79 8.69
CA ALA A 76 2.55 21.77 8.03
C ALA A 76 1.74 22.93 7.42
N ALA A 77 0.58 22.64 6.82
CA ALA A 77 -0.33 23.65 6.29
C ALA A 77 -0.88 24.59 7.38
N LYS A 78 -1.20 24.07 8.57
CA LYS A 78 -1.66 24.88 9.72
C LYS A 78 -0.59 25.81 10.30
N THR A 79 0.68 25.58 9.99
CA THR A 79 1.80 26.45 10.40
C THR A 79 2.05 27.61 9.44
N HIS A 80 1.51 27.58 8.22
CA HIS A 80 1.65 28.68 7.25
C HIS A 80 0.47 29.68 7.24
N GLU A 81 -0.59 29.45 8.02
CA GLU A 81 -1.69 30.42 8.20
C GLU A 81 -1.58 31.26 9.49
N ARG A 82 -0.37 31.36 10.07
CA ARG A 82 -0.12 32.23 11.22
C ARG A 82 1.12 33.08 10.99
N ASP A 83 1.03 33.97 10.01
CA ASP A 83 1.80 35.22 9.98
C ASP A 83 1.07 36.20 9.06
N GLY A 84 0.14 36.95 9.63
CA GLY A 84 -0.68 37.93 8.91
C GLY A 84 -1.70 38.61 9.82
N GLU A 85 -1.23 39.42 10.77
CA GLU A 85 -2.08 40.37 11.48
C GLU A 85 -2.77 41.31 10.48
N SER A 86 -4.12 41.33 10.46
CA SER A 86 -4.89 42.59 10.54
C SER A 86 -6.40 42.34 10.61
N SER A 87 -7.01 43.03 11.57
CA SER A 87 -8.36 43.63 11.51
C SER A 87 -9.60 42.76 11.80
N ALA A 88 -10.04 42.87 13.05
CA ALA A 88 -11.42 42.96 13.54
C ALA A 88 -12.55 42.42 12.65
N HIS A 89 -13.19 41.32 13.09
CA HIS A 89 -14.64 41.18 13.05
C HIS A 89 -15.14 40.45 14.30
N ASP A 90 -15.93 41.19 15.07
CA ASP A 90 -16.85 40.75 16.11
C ASP A 90 -17.78 39.65 15.58
N LEU A 91 -17.75 38.49 16.23
CA LEU A 91 -18.82 37.49 16.19
C LEU A 91 -19.04 36.94 17.60
N SER A 92 -19.62 37.80 18.43
CA SER A 92 -20.52 37.39 19.51
C SER A 92 -21.40 36.19 19.10
N HIS A 93 -21.10 35.01 19.61
CA HIS A 93 -22.07 33.91 19.76
C HIS A 93 -21.75 33.10 21.01
N SER A 94 -22.25 33.59 22.14
CA SER A 94 -22.47 32.82 23.36
C SER A 94 -23.51 31.73 23.09
N HIS A 95 -23.14 30.46 23.21
CA HIS A 95 -24.11 29.38 23.41
C HIS A 95 -23.75 28.60 24.67
N GLU A 96 -24.37 29.04 25.77
CA GLU A 96 -24.52 28.26 26.99
C GLU A 96 -25.36 27.01 26.69
N HIS A 97 -24.83 25.83 26.98
CA HIS A 97 -25.62 24.60 27.04
C HIS A 97 -25.95 24.32 28.51
N THR A 98 -27.10 24.80 28.95
CA THR A 98 -27.68 24.45 30.25
C THR A 98 -28.44 23.12 30.12
N HIS A 99 -28.15 22.19 31.02
CA HIS A 99 -28.89 20.94 31.18
C HIS A 99 -30.18 21.18 31.96
N SER A 100 -31.32 20.64 31.51
CA SER A 100 -32.44 20.35 32.42
C SER A 100 -33.32 19.20 31.93
N HIS A 101 -33.68 18.33 32.88
CA HIS A 101 -34.50 17.12 32.80
C HIS A 101 -35.98 17.35 32.42
N GLY A 102 -36.66 16.28 31.97
CA GLY A 102 -37.98 15.96 32.51
C GLY A 102 -39.08 15.49 31.54
N HIS A 103 -39.61 14.31 31.85
CA HIS A 103 -41.02 13.87 31.77
C HIS A 103 -41.60 13.26 30.48
N SER A 104 -41.55 11.93 30.50
CA SER A 104 -42.64 10.97 30.21
C SER A 104 -44.08 11.50 30.30
N HIS A 105 -44.93 11.09 29.35
CA HIS A 105 -46.33 10.65 29.52
C HIS A 105 -46.64 9.67 28.36
N ALA A 106 -46.95 8.41 28.67
CA ALA A 106 -48.29 7.80 28.82
C ALA A 106 -48.86 7.35 27.48
#